data_AF-A0A6M3KL42-F1
#
_entry.id   AF-A0A6M3KL42-F1
#
_cell.length_a   1.000
_cell.length_b   1.000
_cell.length_c   1.000
_cell.angle_alpha   90.00
_cell.angle_beta   90.00
_cell.angle_gamma   90.00
#
_symmetry.space_group_name_H-M   'P 1'
#
loop_
_entity.id
_entity.type
_entity.pdbx_description
1 polymer ?
#
loop_
_entity_poly.entity_id
_entity_poly.type
_entity_poly.pdbx_seq_one_letter_code
_entity_poly.pdbx_strand_id
1 'polypeptide(L)'
;MGKTVSQLLREIDSKELSEWMAYARMEPFGAVREDYRAGIISTILASAHGKKGAHFSPETFFPELEYARARPPKQSVETMKDQLVSIVKSFGGKVLKKGEKIVRPAKKAKGRKDGKSR
;
A
#
# COMPACT_ATOMS: atom_id res chain seq x y z
N MET A 1 -10.46 16.52 -26.64
CA MET A 1 -11.56 16.54 -27.63
C MET A 1 -11.57 17.91 -28.29
N GLY A 2 -11.49 17.98 -29.62
CA GLY A 2 -11.45 19.26 -30.36
C GLY A 2 -12.82 19.81 -30.79
N LYS A 3 -13.93 19.27 -30.25
CA LYS A 3 -15.31 19.65 -30.58
C LYS A 3 -16.01 20.17 -29.33
N THR A 4 -16.95 21.11 -29.50
CA THR A 4 -17.82 21.58 -28.41
C THR A 4 -18.89 20.53 -28.07
N VAL A 5 -19.50 20.64 -26.89
CA VAL A 5 -20.62 19.76 -26.49
C VAL A 5 -21.76 19.83 -27.49
N SER A 6 -22.13 21.03 -27.97
CA SER A 6 -23.19 21.19 -28.98
C SER A 6 -22.86 20.55 -30.32
N GLN A 7 -21.58 20.47 -30.70
CA GLN A 7 -21.15 19.76 -31.91
C GLN A 7 -21.21 18.25 -31.71
N LEU A 8 -20.76 17.75 -30.55
CA LEU A 8 -20.85 16.32 -30.22
C LEU A 8 -22.29 15.83 -30.18
N LEU A 9 -23.21 16.61 -29.59
CA LEU A 9 -24.63 16.27 -29.50
C LEU A 9 -25.37 16.31 -30.85
N ARG A 10 -24.73 16.79 -31.93
CA ARG A 10 -25.26 16.64 -33.30
C ARG A 10 -24.86 15.31 -33.94
N GLU A 11 -23.84 14.65 -33.40
CA GLU A 11 -23.28 13.41 -33.94
C GLU A 11 -23.62 12.18 -33.09
N ILE A 12 -23.69 12.33 -31.76
CA ILE A 12 -24.03 11.28 -30.80
C ILE A 12 -25.08 11.77 -29.81
N ASP A 13 -25.83 10.85 -29.19
CA ASP A 13 -26.81 11.21 -28.16
C ASP A 13 -26.13 11.57 -26.81
N SER A 14 -26.83 12.39 -26.03
CA SER A 14 -26.49 12.74 -24.66
C SER A 14 -26.25 11.53 -23.76
N LYS A 15 -27.00 10.44 -23.95
CA LYS A 15 -26.81 9.19 -23.22
C LYS A 15 -25.48 8.55 -23.57
N GLU A 16 -25.15 8.44 -24.85
CA GLU A 16 -23.88 7.90 -25.31
C GLU A 16 -22.70 8.74 -24.81
N LEU A 17 -22.78 10.07 -24.89
CA LEU A 17 -21.76 10.95 -24.33
C LEU A 17 -21.57 10.74 -22.82
N SER A 18 -22.67 10.51 -22.09
CA SER A 18 -22.63 10.23 -20.64
C SER A 18 -22.00 8.87 -20.34
N GLU A 19 -22.27 7.86 -21.17
CA GLU A 19 -21.64 6.53 -21.08
C GLU A 19 -20.13 6.62 -21.34
N TRP A 20 -19.70 7.40 -22.35
CA TRP A 20 -18.28 7.67 -22.57
C TRP A 20 -17.61 8.39 -21.40
N MET A 21 -18.30 9.35 -20.77
CA MET A 21 -17.80 10.00 -19.56
C MET A 21 -17.69 9.03 -18.38
N ALA A 22 -18.64 8.11 -18.22
CA ALA A 22 -18.58 7.07 -17.19
C ALA A 22 -17.44 6.09 -17.46
N TYR A 23 -17.25 5.68 -18.71
CA TYR A 23 -16.13 4.84 -19.13
C TYR A 23 -14.78 5.52 -18.85
N ALA A 24 -14.61 6.79 -19.21
CA ALA A 24 -13.39 7.55 -18.94
C ALA A 24 -13.06 7.69 -17.43
N ARG A 25 -14.06 7.60 -16.55
CA ARG A 25 -13.84 7.58 -15.09
C ARG A 25 -13.43 6.19 -14.57
N MET A 26 -13.98 5.13 -15.15
CA MET A 26 -13.66 3.76 -14.76
C MET A 26 -12.29 3.32 -15.30
N GLU A 27 -12.03 3.64 -16.56
CA GLU A 27 -10.79 3.33 -17.26
C GLU A 27 -10.18 4.63 -17.81
N PRO A 28 -9.51 5.44 -16.98
CA PRO A 28 -8.95 6.69 -17.43
C PRO A 28 -7.79 6.51 -18.41
N PHE A 29 -7.88 7.24 -19.51
CA PHE A 29 -6.96 7.23 -20.63
C PHE A 29 -6.47 8.66 -20.95
N GLY A 30 -5.49 8.75 -21.85
CA GLY A 30 -4.86 10.02 -22.25
C GLY A 30 -3.83 10.52 -21.24
N ALA A 31 -3.55 11.83 -21.30
CA ALA A 31 -2.44 12.48 -20.60
C ALA A 31 -2.39 12.17 -19.11
N VAL A 32 -3.53 12.18 -18.41
CA VAL A 32 -3.59 11.90 -16.95
C VAL A 32 -2.98 10.53 -16.61
N ARG A 33 -3.21 9.50 -17.46
CA ARG A 33 -2.66 8.15 -17.26
C ARG A 33 -1.18 8.09 -17.63
N GLU A 34 -0.72 8.93 -18.55
CA GLU A 34 0.68 9.07 -18.93
C GLU A 34 1.48 9.78 -17.84
N ASP A 35 0.95 10.87 -17.29
CA ASP A 35 1.52 11.62 -16.17
C ASP A 35 1.64 10.73 -14.93
N TYR A 36 0.64 9.90 -14.65
CA TYR A 36 0.72 8.93 -13.55
C TYR A 36 1.87 7.93 -13.75
N ARG A 37 2.04 7.40 -14.97
CA ARG A 37 3.16 6.49 -15.30
C ARG A 37 4.51 7.20 -15.20
N ALA A 38 4.61 8.43 -15.70
CA ALA A 38 5.80 9.25 -15.58
C ALA A 38 6.14 9.58 -14.11
N GLY A 39 5.12 9.85 -13.30
CA GLY A 39 5.24 10.09 -11.86
C GLY A 39 5.76 8.86 -11.10
N ILE A 40 5.33 7.64 -11.46
CA ILE A 40 5.90 6.40 -10.92
C ILE A 40 7.39 6.30 -11.23
N ILE A 41 7.79 6.48 -12.48
CA ILE A 41 9.19 6.40 -12.90
C ILE A 41 10.03 7.45 -12.16
N SER A 42 9.53 8.69 -12.07
CA SER A 42 10.17 9.78 -11.34
C SER A 42 10.31 9.47 -9.85
N THR A 43 9.31 8.84 -9.25
CA THR A 43 9.33 8.39 -7.85
C THR A 43 10.42 7.34 -7.60
N ILE A 44 10.58 6.39 -8.52
CA ILE A 44 11.64 5.37 -8.44
C ILE A 44 13.01 6.06 -8.49
N LEU A 45 13.21 6.95 -9.46
CA LEU A 45 14.47 7.66 -9.64
C LEU A 45 14.82 8.52 -8.41
N ALA A 46 13.83 9.27 -7.89
CA ALA A 46 13.99 10.11 -6.72
C ALA A 46 14.22 9.30 -5.44
N SER A 47 13.59 8.13 -5.30
CA SER A 47 13.82 7.23 -4.16
C SER A 47 15.20 6.59 -4.21
N ALA A 48 15.70 6.25 -5.41
CA ALA A 48 17.01 5.66 -5.60
C ALA A 48 18.17 6.65 -5.31
N HIS A 49 18.01 7.91 -5.69
CA HIS A 49 19.06 8.94 -5.55
C HIS A 49 18.81 9.94 -4.41
N GLY A 50 17.67 9.84 -3.73
CA GLY A 50 17.25 10.76 -2.69
C GLY A 50 17.98 10.58 -1.37
N LYS A 51 17.83 11.57 -0.49
CA LYS A 51 18.33 11.46 0.89
C LYS A 51 17.61 10.33 1.62
N LYS A 52 18.35 9.60 2.46
CA LYS A 52 17.79 8.53 3.29
C LYS A 52 16.64 9.07 4.16
N GLY A 53 15.46 8.46 4.04
CA GLY A 53 14.24 8.87 4.77
C GLY A 53 13.35 9.87 4.02
N ALA A 54 13.74 10.32 2.82
CA ALA A 54 12.83 11.06 1.95
C ALA A 54 11.77 10.12 1.36
N HIS A 55 10.52 10.57 1.36
CA HIS A 55 9.40 9.86 0.75
C HIS A 55 8.88 10.65 -0.43
N PHE A 56 8.92 10.04 -1.61
CA PHE A 56 8.38 10.59 -2.84
C PHE A 56 7.16 9.76 -3.26
N SER A 57 6.17 10.42 -3.84
CA SER A 57 5.03 9.76 -4.48
C SER A 57 4.78 10.41 -5.84
N PRO A 58 4.05 9.76 -6.76
CA PRO A 58 3.77 10.35 -8.09
C PRO A 58 3.18 11.75 -8.00
N GLU A 59 2.33 12.01 -7.00
CA GLU A 59 1.69 13.30 -6.74
C GLU A 59 2.67 14.39 -6.28
N THR A 60 3.88 14.02 -5.84
CA THR A 60 4.94 14.99 -5.54
C THR A 60 5.43 15.68 -6.82
N PHE A 61 5.35 15.01 -7.97
CA PHE A 61 5.78 15.54 -9.26
C PHE A 61 4.61 16.07 -10.10
N PHE A 62 3.43 15.48 -9.93
CA PHE A 62 2.20 15.85 -10.64
C PHE A 62 1.04 16.03 -9.63
N PRO A 63 0.90 17.21 -9.00
CA PRO A 63 -0.08 17.46 -7.94
C PRO A 63 -1.54 17.29 -8.40
N GLU A 64 -1.83 17.49 -9.68
CA GLU A 64 -3.16 17.39 -10.27
C GLU A 64 -3.62 15.94 -10.50
N LEU A 65 -2.78 14.94 -10.21
CA LEU A 65 -3.18 13.53 -10.28
C LEU A 65 -4.28 13.23 -9.24
N GLU A 66 -5.52 13.26 -9.72
CA GLU A 66 -6.77 13.04 -8.96
C GLU A 66 -6.86 11.63 -8.33
N TYR A 67 -5.90 10.74 -8.62
CA TYR A 67 -5.80 9.41 -8.04
C TYR A 67 -5.37 9.36 -6.57
N ALA A 68 -5.13 10.52 -5.95
CA ALA A 68 -5.05 10.66 -4.52
C ALA A 68 -6.42 10.38 -3.85
N ARG A 69 -6.89 9.13 -3.96
CA ARG A 69 -7.81 8.54 -2.98
C ARG A 69 -7.27 8.93 -1.62
N ALA A 70 -8.14 9.55 -0.81
CA ALA A 70 -7.87 9.95 0.55
C ALA A 70 -6.84 9.00 1.16
N ARG A 71 -5.61 9.47 1.36
CA ARG A 71 -4.56 8.65 1.97
C ARG A 71 -5.21 8.06 3.21
N PRO A 72 -5.27 6.72 3.37
CA PRO A 72 -5.83 6.16 4.58
C PRO A 72 -5.13 6.86 5.75
N PRO A 73 -5.88 7.34 6.75
CA PRO A 73 -5.32 8.15 7.81
C PRO A 73 -4.09 7.42 8.34
N LYS A 74 -2.97 8.15 8.41
CA LYS A 74 -1.67 7.59 8.78
C LYS A 74 -1.86 6.88 10.11
N GLN A 75 -1.82 5.55 10.09
CA GLN A 75 -2.15 4.74 11.26
C GLN A 75 -1.22 5.16 12.41
N SER A 76 -1.78 5.40 13.59
CA SER A 76 -0.98 5.85 14.72
C SER A 76 -0.07 4.73 15.22
N VAL A 77 1.06 5.13 15.82
CA VAL A 77 2.03 4.18 16.40
C VAL A 77 1.38 3.34 17.49
N GLU A 78 0.40 3.91 18.19
CA GLU A 78 -0.41 3.27 19.22
C GLU A 78 -1.28 2.16 18.60
N THR A 79 -2.02 2.45 17.53
CA THR A 79 -2.84 1.45 16.84
C THR A 79 -1.99 0.31 16.28
N MET A 80 -0.80 0.60 15.76
CA MET A 80 0.13 -0.44 15.31
C MET A 80 0.61 -1.34 16.45
N LYS A 81 0.93 -0.77 17.62
CA LYS A 81 1.32 -1.53 18.80
C LYS A 81 0.19 -2.45 19.26
N ASP A 82 -1.04 -1.96 19.29
CA ASP A 82 -2.19 -2.75 19.73
C ASP A 82 -2.47 -3.94 18.80
N GLN A 83 -2.36 -3.74 17.48
CA GLN A 83 -2.45 -4.82 16.50
C GLN A 83 -1.31 -5.84 16.64
N LEU A 84 -0.09 -5.39 16.88
CA LEU A 84 1.05 -6.29 17.12
C LEU A 84 0.86 -7.09 18.42
N VAL A 85 0.38 -6.45 19.48
CA VAL A 85 0.12 -7.11 20.77
C VAL A 85 -0.99 -8.16 20.62
N SER A 86 -2.05 -7.88 19.85
CA SER A 86 -3.13 -8.85 19.63
C SER A 86 -2.63 -10.08 18.85
N ILE A 87 -1.83 -9.88 17.81
CA ILE A 87 -1.20 -10.96 17.03
C ILE A 87 -0.26 -11.80 17.92
N VAL A 88 0.62 -11.16 18.69
CA VAL A 88 1.55 -11.87 19.56
C VAL A 88 0.80 -12.72 20.59
N LYS A 89 -0.29 -12.20 21.16
CA LYS A 89 -1.14 -12.94 22.10
C LYS A 89 -1.88 -14.11 21.44
N SER A 90 -2.40 -13.95 20.22
CA SER A 90 -3.09 -15.04 19.50
C SER A 90 -2.16 -16.19 19.15
N PHE A 91 -0.85 -15.92 18.95
CA PHE A 91 0.17 -16.95 18.75
C PHE A 91 0.85 -17.41 20.05
N GLY A 92 0.32 -17.04 21.23
CA GLY A 92 0.84 -17.47 22.54
C GLY A 92 2.21 -16.87 22.92
N GLY A 93 2.65 -15.84 22.21
CA GLY A 93 3.88 -15.12 22.48
C GLY A 93 3.76 -14.17 23.67
N LYS A 94 4.90 -13.82 24.27
CA LYS A 94 4.98 -12.82 25.34
C LYS A 94 5.51 -11.50 24.79
N VAL A 95 4.80 -10.41 25.08
CA VAL A 95 5.25 -9.04 24.79
C VAL A 95 6.18 -8.62 25.93
N LEU A 96 7.40 -8.26 25.59
CA LEU A 96 8.43 -7.86 26.55
C LEU A 96 8.54 -6.34 26.64
N LYS A 97 8.85 -5.84 27.83
CA LYS A 97 9.17 -4.41 28.01
C LYS A 97 10.60 -4.14 27.57
N LYS A 98 10.88 -2.89 27.19
CA LYS A 98 12.21 -2.45 26.77
C LYS A 98 13.22 -2.73 27.89
N GLY A 99 14.20 -3.60 27.63
CA GLY A 99 15.23 -4.03 28.60
C GLY A 99 15.02 -5.42 29.19
N GLU A 100 13.88 -6.07 28.94
CA GLU A 100 13.57 -7.41 29.43
C GLU A 100 14.11 -8.49 28.49
N LYS A 101 14.85 -9.48 29.02
CA LYS A 101 15.49 -10.53 28.22
C LYS A 101 14.57 -11.74 28.05
N ILE A 102 14.55 -12.31 26.83
CA ILE A 102 13.87 -13.59 26.56
C ILE A 102 14.66 -14.72 27.25
N VAL A 103 14.11 -15.30 28.31
CA VAL A 103 14.63 -16.54 28.91
C VAL A 103 14.00 -17.73 28.18
N ARG A 104 14.77 -18.40 27.31
CA ARG A 104 14.33 -19.64 26.67
C ARG A 104 14.49 -20.80 27.68
N PRO A 105 13.45 -21.60 27.95
CA PRO A 105 13.61 -22.77 28.82
C PRO A 105 14.56 -23.77 28.16
N ALA A 106 15.49 -24.33 28.95
CA ALA A 106 16.41 -25.37 28.49
C ALA A 106 15.60 -26.59 28.01
N LYS A 107 15.89 -27.08 26.80
CA LYS A 107 15.29 -28.32 26.27
C LYS A 107 15.57 -29.45 27.27
N LYS A 108 14.53 -30.02 27.89
CA LYS A 108 14.67 -31.25 28.67
C LYS A 108 15.22 -32.34 27.75
N ALA A 109 16.41 -32.85 28.06
CA ALA A 109 17.01 -33.99 27.38
C ALA A 109 16.07 -35.20 27.54
N LYS A 110 15.59 -35.73 26.41
CA LYS A 110 14.77 -36.95 26.36
C LYS A 110 15.68 -38.12 26.73
N GLY A 111 15.52 -38.67 27.94
CA GLY A 111 16.28 -39.82 28.42
C GLY A 111 16.17 -41.01 27.46
N ARG A 112 17.34 -41.49 26.99
CA ARG A 112 17.48 -42.73 26.21
C ARG A 112 17.36 -43.88 27.21
N LYS A 113 16.29 -44.68 27.10
CA LYS A 113 16.15 -45.93 27.87
C LYS A 113 17.13 -46.94 27.29
N ASP A 114 18.09 -47.37 28.09
CA ASP A 114 19.00 -48.46 27.76
C ASP A 114 18.22 -49.78 27.73
N GLY A 115 18.07 -50.34 26.52
CA GLY A 115 17.53 -51.67 26.29
C GLY A 115 18.59 -52.72 26.57
N LYS A 116 18.47 -53.37 27.72
CA LYS A 116 19.18 -54.61 28.06
C LYS A 116 18.45 -55.77 27.37
N SER A 117 19.06 -56.36 26.34
CA SER A 117 18.67 -57.69 25.85
C SER A 117 19.81 -58.67 26.12
N ARG A 118 19.46 -59.71 26.89
CA ARG A 118 20.19 -60.98 27.01
C ARG A 118 19.93 -61.82 25.76
#